data_AF-A0A920YHU0-F1
#
_entry.id   AF-A0A920YHU0-F1
#
_cell.length_a   1.000
_cell.length_b   1.000
_cell.length_c   1.000
_cell.angle_alpha   90.00
_cell.angle_beta   90.00
_cell.angle_gamma   90.00
#
_symmetry.space_group_name_H-M   'P 1'
#
loop_
_entity.id
_entity.type
_entity.pdbx_description
1 polymer ?
#
loop_
_entity_poly.entity_id
_entity_poly.type
_entity_poly.pdbx_seq_one_letter_code
_entity_poly.pdbx_strand_id
1 'polypeptide(L)' 'MRKANVVGVGIGLREQGGKPTGEPAIVVSVTRKVPPSQLAPDDVIPRELEGIPVDVQVVGVLRAFDSR' A
#
# COMPACT_ATOMS: atom_id res chain seq x y z
N MET A 1 -11.07 0.39 9.72
CA MET A 1 -10.10 1.41 9.28
C MET A 1 -10.26 1.64 7.77
N ARG A 2 -10.64 2.84 7.33
CA ARG A 2 -10.48 3.28 5.94
C ARG A 2 -9.55 4.48 5.96
N LYS A 3 -8.34 4.34 5.43
CA LYS A 3 -7.41 5.45 5.23
C LYS A 3 -7.56 6.00 3.81
N ALA A 4 -7.31 7.28 3.61
CA ALA A 4 -7.37 7.91 2.31
C ALA A 4 -6.53 7.15 1.26
N ASN A 5 -7.09 6.98 0.06
CA ASN A 5 -6.49 6.33 -1.10
C ASN A 5 -6.23 4.81 -0.97
N VAL A 6 -6.37 4.19 0.20
CA VAL A 6 -6.18 2.74 0.41
C VAL A 6 -7.33 1.95 -0.21
N VAL A 7 -6.98 0.92 -0.99
CA VAL A 7 -7.93 0.01 -1.65
C VAL A 7 -7.75 -1.46 -1.25
N GLY A 8 -6.65 -1.80 -0.58
CA GLY A 8 -6.41 -3.16 -0.10
C GLY A 8 -5.23 -3.23 0.87
N VAL A 9 -5.24 -4.27 1.70
CA VAL A 9 -4.13 -4.62 2.60
C VAL A 9 -3.94 -6.13 2.53
N GLY A 10 -2.70 -6.58 2.41
CA GLY A 10 -2.35 -7.99 2.38
C GLY A 10 -0.92 -8.24 2.84
N ILE A 11 -0.53 -9.51 2.84
CA ILE A 11 0.85 -9.93 3.11
C ILE A 11 1.51 -10.20 1.75
N GLY A 12 2.71 -9.68 1.55
CA GLY A 12 3.46 -9.88 0.31
C GLY A 12 4.95 -9.68 0.51
N LEU A 13 5.67 -9.54 -0.59
CA LEU A 13 7.09 -9.21 -0.58
C LEU A 13 7.25 -7.72 -0.83
N ARG A 14 8.08 -7.06 -0.02
CA ARG A 14 8.42 -5.66 -0.22
C ARG A 14 9.11 -5.45 -1.56
N GLU A 15 8.77 -4.38 -2.25
CA GLU A 15 9.43 -3.95 -3.48
C GLU A 15 10.33 -2.74 -3.27
N GLN A 16 11.48 -2.73 -3.94
CA GLN A 16 12.35 -1.56 -4.07
C GLN A 16 12.78 -1.40 -5.52
N GLY A 17 12.59 -0.20 -6.09
CA GLY A 17 12.91 0.06 -7.49
C GLY A 17 12.14 -0.82 -8.48
N GLY A 18 10.92 -1.25 -8.12
CA GLY A 18 10.08 -2.15 -8.92
C GLY A 18 10.53 -3.62 -8.91
N LYS A 19 11.40 -4.02 -7.97
CA LYS A 19 11.85 -5.40 -7.81
C LYS A 19 11.52 -5.92 -6.40
N PRO A 20 11.00 -7.15 -6.27
CA PRO A 20 10.84 -7.78 -4.98
C PRO A 20 12.18 -7.92 -4.26
N THR A 21 12.19 -7.58 -2.99
CA THR A 21 13.38 -7.66 -2.12
C THR A 21 13.53 -9.01 -1.44
N GLY A 22 12.47 -9.83 -1.44
CA GLY A 22 12.41 -11.09 -0.69
C GLY A 22 12.06 -10.92 0.80
N GLU A 23 11.97 -9.69 1.30
CA GLU A 23 11.55 -9.37 2.66
C GLU A 23 10.00 -9.42 2.76
N PRO A 24 9.42 -10.22 3.66
CA PRO A 24 7.99 -10.18 3.94
C PRO A 24 7.55 -8.81 4.46
N ALA A 25 6.44 -8.30 3.96
CA ALA A 25 5.90 -7.01 4.34
C ALA A 25 4.37 -6.98 4.33
N ILE A 26 3.82 -6.04 5.08
CA ILE A 26 2.41 -5.65 4.95
C ILE A 26 2.31 -4.77 3.71
N VAL A 27 1.67 -5.28 2.66
CA VAL A 27 1.46 -4.54 1.42
C VAL A 27 0.16 -3.77 1.52
N VAL A 28 0.26 -2.44 1.43
CA VAL A 28 -0.88 -1.53 1.39
C VAL A 28 -1.03 -1.01 -0.03
N SER A 29 -2.10 -1.45 -0.69
CA SER A 29 -2.42 -1.05 -2.05
C SER A 29 -3.19 0.27 -2.03
N VAL A 30 -2.72 1.26 -2.78
CA VAL A 30 -3.35 2.59 -2.90
C VAL A 30 -3.66 2.96 -4.35
N THR A 31 -4.67 3.80 -4.54
CA THR A 31 -4.98 4.39 -5.85
C THR A 31 -3.89 5.35 -6.33
N ARG A 32 -3.31 6.14 -5.41
CA ARG A 32 -2.24 7.11 -5.66
C ARG A 32 -1.47 7.43 -4.38
N LYS A 33 -0.22 7.85 -4.53
CA LYS A 33 0.58 8.46 -3.45
C LYS A 33 0.44 9.98 -3.50
N VAL A 34 0.38 10.61 -2.33
CA VAL A 34 0.39 12.07 -2.17
C VAL A 34 1.38 12.45 -1.07
N PRO A 35 1.90 13.68 -1.05
CA PRO A 35 2.71 14.16 0.06
C PRO A 35 1.97 14.04 1.40
N PRO A 36 2.65 13.75 2.53
CA PRO A 36 2.02 13.68 3.84
C PRO A 36 1.26 14.95 4.24
N SER A 37 1.68 16.12 3.76
CA SER A 37 0.99 17.40 3.99
C SER A 37 -0.41 17.49 3.36
N GLN A 38 -0.74 16.58 2.43
CA GLN A 38 -2.06 16.48 1.81
C GLN A 38 -2.92 15.37 2.44
N LEU A 39 -2.45 14.72 3.51
CA LEU A 39 -3.18 13.69 4.23
C LEU A 39 -3.56 14.22 5.62
N ALA A 40 -4.71 13.76 6.13
CA ALA A 40 -4.95 13.87 7.56
C ALA A 40 -3.86 13.06 8.32
N PRO A 41 -3.46 13.47 9.53
CA PRO A 41 -2.48 12.72 10.31
C PRO A 41 -2.83 11.24 10.46
N ASP A 42 -4.12 10.94 10.66
CA ASP A 42 -4.64 9.58 10.79
C ASP A 42 -4.70 8.80 9.48
N ASP A 43 -4.54 9.45 8.33
CA ASP A 43 -4.46 8.80 7.02
C ASP A 43 -3.02 8.42 6.64
N VAL A 44 -2.03 8.96 7.34
CA VAL A 44 -0.64 8.57 7.13
C VAL A 44 -0.49 7.09 7.49
N ILE A 45 0.08 6.34 6.54
CA ILE A 45 0.38 4.93 6.73
C ILE A 45 1.74 4.86 7.44
N PRO A 46 1.84 4.16 8.59
CA PRO A 46 3.12 4.01 9.27
C PRO A 46 4.09 3.21 8.40
N ARG A 47 5.40 3.39 8.62
CA ARG A 47 6.43 2.65 7.89
C ARG A 47 6.56 1.19 8.35
N GLU A 48 6.03 0.89 9.52
CA GLU A 48 6.15 -0.40 10.19
C GLU A 48 4.91 -0.61 11.07
N LEU A 49 4.49 -1.86 11.22
CA LEU A 49 3.46 -2.29 12.17
C LEU A 49 3.98 -3.53 12.90
N GLU A 50 4.11 -3.46 14.22
CA GLU A 50 4.57 -4.57 15.06
C GLU A 50 5.91 -5.19 14.61
N GLY A 51 6.88 -4.37 14.18
CA GLY A 51 8.15 -4.87 13.66
C GLY A 51 8.11 -5.30 12.19
N ILE A 52 6.93 -5.34 11.57
CA ILE A 52 6.77 -5.74 10.17
C ILE A 52 6.79 -4.50 9.27
N PRO A 53 7.68 -4.44 8.26
CA PRO A 53 7.73 -3.31 7.35
C PRO A 53 6.43 -3.20 6.55
N VAL A 54 6.00 -1.96 6.31
CA VAL A 54 4.83 -1.65 5.48
C VAL A 54 5.31 -1.16 4.12
N ASP A 55 4.86 -1.82 3.06
CA ASP A 55 5.12 -1.43 1.69
C ASP A 55 3.87 -0.83 1.03
N VAL A 56 3.97 0.44 0.63
CA VAL A 56 2.85 1.15 0.00
C VAL A 56 3.01 1.08 -1.52
N GLN A 57 2.12 0.36 -2.19
CA GLN A 57 2.17 0.14 -3.64
C GLN A 57 1.01 0.82 -4.37
N VAL A 58 1.31 1.51 -5.47
CA VAL A 58 0.27 2.15 -6.30
C VAL A 58 -0.26 1.13 -7.29
N VAL A 59 -1.53 0.78 -7.18
CA VAL A 59 -2.20 -0.21 -8.06
C VAL A 59 -3.27 0.41 -8.96
N GLY A 60 -3.55 1.71 -8.80
CA GLY A 60 -4.62 2.38 -9.51
C GLY A 60 -6.02 1.95 -9.03
N VAL A 61 -7.00 1.94 -9.94
CA VAL A 61 -8.38 1.54 -9.64
C VAL A 61 -8.55 0.06 -9.94
N LEU A 62 -8.72 -0.75 -8.89
CA LEU A 62 -9.04 -2.17 -9.03
C LEU A 62 -10.40 -2.34 -9.71
N ARG A 63 -10.45 -3.22 -10.71
CA ARG A 63 -11.69 -3.66 -11.38
C ARG A 63 -11.70 -5.18 -11.43
N ALA A 64 -12.88 -5.76 -11.28
CA ALA A 64 -13.06 -7.18 -11.53
C ALA A 64 -12.68 -7.46 -12.99
N PHE A 65 -11.89 -8.50 -13.20
CA PHE A 65 -11.63 -9.01 -14.54
C PHE A 65 -12.94 -9.58 -15.09
N ASP A 66 -13.42 -9.03 -16.19
CA ASP A 66 -14.57 -9.55 -16.93
C ASP A 66 -14.04 -10.32 -18.14
N SER A 67 -14.35 -11.60 -18.21
CA SER A 67 -13.88 -12.50 -19.26
C SER A 67 -14.88 -12.67 -20.41
N ARG A 68 -15.89 -11.80 -20.48
CA ARG A 68 -16.91 -11.80 -21.55
C ARG A 68 -16.44 -11.06 -22.79
#